data_AF-A0A4V3CZV4-F1
#
_entry.id   AF-A0A4V3CZV4-F1
#
_cell.length_a   1.000
_cell.length_b   1.000
_cell.length_c   1.000
_cell.angle_alpha   90.00
_cell.angle_beta   90.00
_cell.angle_gamma   90.00
#
_symmetry.space_group_name_H-M   'P 1'
#
loop_
_entity.id
_entity.type
_entity.pdbx_description
1 polymer ?
#
loop_
_entity_poly.entity_id
_entity_poly.type
_entity_poly.pdbx_seq_one_letter_code
_entity_poly.pdbx_strand_id
1 'polypeptide(L)'
;MSKPKVVLGVGGGIAAYKACEVLRRLTESGHEVRVLPTAAALHFVGAATFEALSGQPVHTTVFADVPEVPHVRIGQEADLVLVVPATADLIAKAAHGLADDLLTSTLLTARCPVVLAPAMHTEMWEHAATRANVATLRSRGTVVLEPSSGRLTGKDTGKGRLADPAELVDLARLMLERPDGLPRDLEGLHVVVSAGGTREPLDPVRYLGNRSSGKQGYALARVAAQRGARVTLVAAHTVAIPDPAGVDLVHAGTAEELRSGVLDAAADADVVVMAAAVADFRPTQVTEHKIKKTDHDPDPVALTRNPDILAELVAKRAAGQTIVGFAAETGDASGDVLTHGRAKLARKGCDLLVVNAVGDGKAFEVEDNAGWLLAADGAERPIELGSKARLATEVWDAVVALRNHGATSVR
;
A
#
# COMPACT_ATOMS: atom_id res chain seq x y z
N MET A 1 -25.08 8.79 -0.01
CA MET A 1 -24.69 7.56 -0.72
C MET A 1 -25.06 6.37 0.17
N SER A 2 -25.45 5.24 -0.40
CA SER A 2 -25.66 4.01 0.37
C SER A 2 -24.33 3.59 1.03
N LYS A 3 -24.40 3.04 2.24
CA LYS A 3 -23.22 2.48 2.91
C LYS A 3 -22.74 1.28 2.09
N PRO A 4 -21.45 1.17 1.74
CA PRO A 4 -20.98 0.01 1.01
C PRO A 4 -21.15 -1.27 1.84
N LYS A 5 -21.61 -2.34 1.18
CA LYS A 5 -21.84 -3.66 1.75
C LYS A 5 -20.62 -4.54 1.51
N VAL A 6 -19.94 -4.93 2.60
CA VAL A 6 -18.74 -5.79 2.54
C VAL A 6 -19.07 -7.17 3.09
N VAL A 7 -18.82 -8.20 2.30
CA VAL A 7 -18.79 -9.58 2.79
C VAL A 7 -17.40 -9.88 3.30
N LEU A 8 -17.28 -10.18 4.59
CA LEU A 8 -16.02 -10.65 5.20
C LEU A 8 -16.04 -12.17 5.33
N GLY A 9 -15.42 -12.86 4.38
CA GLY A 9 -15.22 -14.30 4.43
C GLY A 9 -14.10 -14.69 5.39
N VAL A 10 -14.27 -15.74 6.20
CA VAL A 10 -13.23 -16.16 7.17
C VAL A 10 -12.90 -17.65 7.00
N GLY A 11 -11.68 -17.94 6.55
CA GLY A 11 -11.16 -19.31 6.45
C GLY A 11 -10.65 -19.87 7.78
N GLY A 12 -10.64 -21.19 7.91
CA GLY A 12 -10.20 -21.91 9.12
C GLY A 12 -8.68 -21.98 9.30
N GLY A 13 -8.06 -20.87 9.68
CA GLY A 13 -6.63 -20.80 9.99
C GLY A 13 -6.35 -19.99 11.24
N ILE A 14 -5.14 -20.15 11.81
CA ILE A 14 -4.73 -19.46 13.05
C ILE A 14 -4.87 -17.94 12.98
N ALA A 15 -4.78 -17.34 11.78
CA ALA A 15 -4.94 -15.91 11.58
C ALA A 15 -6.40 -15.42 11.62
N ALA A 16 -7.40 -16.29 11.84
CA ALA A 16 -8.82 -15.91 11.90
C ALA A 16 -9.11 -14.81 12.95
N TYR A 17 -8.39 -14.77 14.08
CA TYR A 17 -8.57 -13.71 15.08
C TYR A 17 -8.21 -12.31 14.54
N LYS A 18 -7.32 -12.20 13.54
CA LYS A 18 -6.99 -10.93 12.91
C LYS A 18 -8.14 -10.39 12.05
N ALA A 19 -9.03 -11.27 11.56
CA ALA A 19 -10.24 -10.86 10.85
C ALA A 19 -11.19 -10.06 11.76
N CYS A 20 -11.15 -10.24 13.08
CA CYS A 20 -11.91 -9.44 14.03
C CYS A 20 -11.47 -7.97 14.02
N GLU A 21 -10.17 -7.70 13.86
CA GLU A 21 -9.65 -6.34 13.75
C GLU A 21 -10.05 -5.70 12.42
N VAL A 22 -9.96 -6.46 11.31
CA VAL A 22 -10.43 -6.00 9.99
C VAL A 22 -11.92 -5.66 10.05
N LEU A 23 -12.74 -6.55 10.62
CA LEU A 23 -14.17 -6.34 10.82
C LEU A 23 -14.44 -5.04 11.57
N ARG A 24 -13.82 -4.87 12.74
CA ARG A 24 -14.02 -3.68 13.58
C ARG A 24 -13.63 -2.40 12.85
N ARG A 25 -12.49 -2.39 12.15
CA ARG A 25 -12.04 -1.21 11.40
C ARG A 25 -12.97 -0.87 10.24
N LEU A 26 -13.49 -1.86 9.52
CA LEU A 26 -14.45 -1.64 8.43
C LEU A 26 -15.79 -1.10 8.96
N THR A 27 -16.32 -1.66 10.04
CA THR A 27 -17.58 -1.20 10.65
C THR A 27 -17.45 0.19 11.26
N GLU A 28 -16.35 0.48 11.97
CA GLU A 28 -16.03 1.82 12.50
C GLU A 28 -15.88 2.86 11.39
N SER A 29 -15.48 2.44 10.18
CA SER A 29 -15.40 3.29 8.99
C SER A 29 -16.75 3.47 8.27
N GLY A 30 -17.85 2.94 8.83
CA GLY A 30 -19.21 3.15 8.34
C GLY A 30 -19.71 2.13 7.30
N HIS A 31 -18.93 1.09 7.00
CA HIS A 31 -19.33 0.01 6.09
C HIS A 31 -20.31 -0.95 6.77
N GLU A 32 -21.25 -1.50 6.00
CA GLU A 32 -22.10 -2.61 6.47
C GLU A 32 -21.35 -3.92 6.20
N VAL A 33 -20.95 -4.63 7.25
CA VAL A 33 -20.11 -5.83 7.10
C VAL A 33 -20.89 -7.08 7.49
N ARG A 34 -21.03 -8.03 6.56
CA ARG A 34 -21.63 -9.35 6.81
C ARG A 34 -20.52 -10.41 6.85
N VAL A 35 -20.36 -11.10 7.99
CA VAL A 35 -19.31 -12.10 8.15
C VAL A 35 -19.81 -13.48 7.71
N LEU A 36 -19.05 -14.13 6.82
CA LEU A 36 -19.30 -15.49 6.35
C LEU A 36 -18.11 -16.39 6.72
N PRO A 37 -18.07 -16.96 7.93
CA PRO A 37 -17.03 -17.90 8.30
C PRO A 37 -17.27 -19.27 7.66
N THR A 38 -16.20 -19.98 7.36
CA THR A 38 -16.24 -21.43 7.17
C THR A 38 -16.54 -22.12 8.50
N ALA A 39 -17.06 -23.36 8.48
CA ALA A 39 -17.23 -24.14 9.71
C ALA A 39 -15.91 -24.28 10.50
N ALA A 40 -14.79 -24.47 9.79
CA ALA A 40 -13.46 -24.57 10.40
C ALA A 40 -13.01 -23.26 11.09
N ALA A 41 -13.39 -22.09 10.57
CA ALA A 41 -13.07 -20.80 11.20
C ALA A 41 -13.71 -20.65 12.58
N LEU A 42 -14.88 -21.26 12.81
CA LEU A 42 -15.58 -21.21 14.09
C LEU A 42 -14.86 -21.98 15.22
N HIS A 43 -13.90 -22.84 14.89
CA HIS A 43 -13.01 -23.46 15.88
C HIS A 43 -11.91 -22.51 16.38
N PHE A 44 -11.63 -21.42 15.66
CA PHE A 44 -10.65 -20.40 16.06
C PHE A 44 -11.32 -19.19 16.70
N VAL A 45 -12.42 -18.71 16.11
CA VAL A 45 -13.19 -17.55 16.60
C VAL A 45 -14.68 -17.89 16.56
N GLY A 46 -15.34 -17.86 17.72
CA GLY A 46 -16.76 -18.19 17.83
C GLY A 46 -17.67 -17.16 17.12
N ALA A 47 -18.83 -17.62 16.66
CA ALA A 47 -19.80 -16.79 15.94
C ALA A 47 -20.22 -15.54 16.73
N ALA A 48 -20.37 -15.65 18.05
CA ALA A 48 -20.75 -14.54 18.93
C ALA A 48 -19.82 -13.32 18.82
N THR A 49 -18.53 -13.53 18.59
CA THR A 49 -17.58 -12.42 18.38
C THR A 49 -17.88 -11.69 17.06
N PHE A 50 -18.14 -12.44 15.99
CA PHE A 50 -18.46 -11.86 14.69
C PHE A 50 -19.82 -11.15 14.70
N GLU A 51 -20.83 -11.73 15.35
CA GLU A 51 -22.15 -11.11 15.51
C GLU A 51 -22.06 -9.81 16.31
N ALA A 52 -21.34 -9.81 17.45
CA ALA A 52 -21.19 -8.62 18.29
C ALA A 52 -20.44 -7.48 17.58
N LEU A 53 -19.42 -7.78 16.78
CA LEU A 53 -18.62 -6.78 16.07
C LEU A 53 -19.28 -6.27 14.78
N SER A 54 -20.07 -7.10 14.11
CA SER A 54 -20.76 -6.74 12.86
C SER A 54 -22.16 -6.17 13.07
N GLY A 55 -22.84 -6.54 14.16
CA GLY A 55 -24.26 -6.31 14.36
C GLY A 55 -25.15 -7.13 13.42
N GLN A 56 -24.62 -8.19 12.80
CA GLN A 56 -25.30 -9.00 11.78
C GLN A 56 -25.28 -10.50 12.15
N PRO A 57 -26.34 -11.27 11.81
CA PRO A 57 -26.33 -12.73 11.97
C PRO A 57 -25.19 -13.41 11.22
N VAL A 58 -24.63 -14.47 11.82
CA VAL A 58 -23.51 -15.22 11.25
C VAL A 58 -23.92 -16.66 10.98
N HIS A 59 -23.82 -17.07 9.71
CA HIS A 59 -24.13 -18.43 9.26
C HIS A 59 -22.99 -19.00 8.43
N THR A 60 -22.81 -20.32 8.51
CA THR A 60 -21.84 -21.07 7.70
C THR A 60 -22.49 -21.84 6.56
N THR A 61 -23.81 -22.07 6.63
CA THR A 61 -24.55 -22.97 5.74
C THR A 61 -25.59 -22.23 4.90
N VAL A 62 -25.82 -22.72 3.67
CA VAL A 62 -26.85 -22.21 2.76
C VAL A 62 -28.28 -22.53 3.21
N PHE A 63 -28.43 -23.42 4.19
CA PHE A 63 -29.73 -23.85 4.73
C PHE A 63 -30.27 -22.97 5.87
N ALA A 64 -29.54 -21.91 6.25
CA ALA A 64 -30.04 -20.90 7.17
C ALA A 64 -30.88 -19.87 6.41
N ASP A 65 -32.02 -19.45 6.99
CA ASP A 65 -32.92 -18.42 6.47
C ASP A 65 -33.30 -18.58 4.98
N VAL A 66 -33.52 -19.84 4.55
CA VAL A 66 -33.80 -20.20 3.15
C VAL A 66 -34.86 -19.33 2.46
N PRO A 67 -35.98 -18.92 3.10
CA PRO A 67 -36.96 -18.03 2.46
C PRO A 67 -36.39 -16.69 1.99
N GLU A 68 -35.30 -16.20 2.60
CA GLU A 68 -34.61 -14.97 2.20
C GLU A 68 -33.57 -15.17 1.08
N VAL A 69 -33.38 -16.42 0.65
CA VAL A 69 -32.40 -16.86 -0.35
C VAL A 69 -30.98 -16.30 -0.12
N PRO A 70 -30.39 -16.42 1.10
CA PRO A 70 -29.15 -15.70 1.43
C PRO A 70 -27.96 -16.10 0.57
N HIS A 71 -27.88 -17.38 0.15
CA HIS A 71 -26.80 -17.93 -0.67
C HIS A 71 -26.65 -17.26 -2.05
N VAL A 72 -27.69 -16.60 -2.54
CA VAL A 72 -27.63 -15.76 -3.76
C VAL A 72 -27.61 -14.28 -3.41
N ARG A 73 -28.54 -13.84 -2.56
CA ARG A 73 -28.75 -12.42 -2.25
C ARG A 73 -27.49 -11.75 -1.68
N ILE A 74 -26.77 -12.42 -0.78
CA ILE A 74 -25.57 -11.86 -0.14
C ILE A 74 -24.51 -11.53 -1.19
N GLY A 75 -24.27 -12.40 -2.17
CA GLY A 75 -23.29 -12.16 -3.23
C GLY A 75 -23.76 -11.10 -4.23
N GLN A 76 -25.05 -11.05 -4.56
CA GLN A 76 -25.60 -10.06 -5.49
C GLN A 76 -25.59 -8.64 -4.94
N GLU A 77 -25.73 -8.48 -3.62
CA GLU A 77 -25.80 -7.17 -2.97
C GLU A 77 -24.45 -6.67 -2.43
N ALA A 78 -23.42 -7.50 -2.43
CA ALA A 78 -22.10 -7.11 -1.94
C ALA A 78 -21.43 -6.12 -2.90
N ASP A 79 -20.84 -5.06 -2.36
CA ASP A 79 -19.95 -4.14 -3.09
C ASP A 79 -18.49 -4.61 -3.07
N LEU A 80 -18.14 -5.49 -2.12
CA LEU A 80 -16.83 -6.14 -2.00
C LEU A 80 -16.97 -7.48 -1.28
N VAL A 81 -16.27 -8.52 -1.76
CA VAL A 81 -15.99 -9.72 -0.96
C VAL A 81 -14.51 -9.73 -0.57
N LEU A 82 -14.24 -9.69 0.73
CA LEU A 82 -12.90 -9.75 1.30
C LEU A 82 -12.76 -11.03 2.15
N VAL A 83 -11.81 -11.90 1.83
CA VAL A 83 -11.58 -13.17 2.56
C VAL A 83 -10.32 -13.09 3.40
N VAL A 84 -10.47 -13.16 4.73
CA VAL A 84 -9.41 -13.00 5.73
C VAL A 84 -9.56 -14.02 6.86
N PRO A 85 -8.60 -14.93 7.07
CA PRO A 85 -7.61 -15.37 6.08
C PRO A 85 -8.25 -16.23 4.98
N ALA A 86 -7.68 -16.18 3.79
CA ALA A 86 -7.90 -17.18 2.75
C ALA A 86 -6.90 -18.34 2.95
N THR A 87 -7.38 -19.47 3.49
CA THR A 87 -6.55 -20.66 3.67
C THR A 87 -6.28 -21.35 2.33
N ALA A 88 -5.28 -22.24 2.27
CA ALA A 88 -5.00 -23.03 1.06
C ALA A 88 -6.22 -23.87 0.62
N ASP A 89 -6.97 -24.42 1.58
CA ASP A 89 -8.23 -25.15 1.34
C ASP A 89 -9.27 -24.25 0.67
N LEU A 90 -9.54 -23.07 1.24
CA LEU A 90 -10.53 -22.13 0.69
C LEU A 90 -10.11 -21.60 -0.69
N ILE A 91 -8.81 -21.33 -0.89
CA ILE A 91 -8.24 -20.98 -2.20
C ILE A 91 -8.45 -22.11 -3.21
N ALA A 92 -8.24 -23.36 -2.82
CA ALA A 92 -8.49 -24.51 -3.68
C ALA A 92 -9.97 -24.66 -4.04
N LYS A 93 -10.88 -24.54 -3.06
CA LYS A 93 -12.33 -24.56 -3.30
C LYS A 93 -12.78 -23.47 -4.27
N ALA A 94 -12.34 -22.23 -4.03
CA ALA A 94 -12.66 -21.09 -4.89
C ALA A 94 -12.11 -21.28 -6.31
N ALA A 95 -10.86 -21.77 -6.46
CA ALA A 95 -10.25 -22.01 -7.77
C ALA A 95 -10.98 -23.09 -8.58
N HIS A 96 -11.61 -24.07 -7.92
CA HIS A 96 -12.34 -25.16 -8.57
C HIS A 96 -13.85 -24.95 -8.61
N GLY A 97 -14.37 -23.82 -8.09
CA GLY A 97 -15.79 -23.51 -8.09
C GLY A 97 -16.63 -24.43 -7.22
N LEU A 98 -16.06 -24.92 -6.11
CA LEU A 98 -16.83 -25.65 -5.10
C LEU A 98 -17.74 -24.67 -4.35
N ALA A 99 -18.94 -25.13 -3.98
CA ALA A 99 -19.98 -24.33 -3.33
C ALA A 99 -20.69 -25.16 -2.26
N ASP A 100 -19.91 -25.71 -1.33
CA ASP A 100 -20.36 -26.63 -0.29
C ASP A 100 -20.70 -25.93 1.04
N ASP A 101 -20.41 -24.63 1.15
CA ASP A 101 -20.80 -23.78 2.29
C ASP A 101 -21.30 -22.40 1.84
N LEU A 102 -21.76 -21.57 2.77
CA LEU A 102 -22.33 -20.27 2.45
C LEU A 102 -21.28 -19.31 1.85
N LEU A 103 -20.03 -19.35 2.32
CA LEU A 103 -18.96 -18.49 1.82
C LEU A 103 -18.61 -18.84 0.37
N THR A 104 -18.34 -20.11 0.10
CA THR A 104 -17.97 -20.60 -1.24
C THR A 104 -19.12 -20.45 -2.25
N SER A 105 -20.37 -20.65 -1.82
CA SER A 105 -21.55 -20.32 -2.62
C SER A 105 -21.61 -18.83 -2.95
N THR A 106 -21.34 -17.96 -1.97
CA THR A 106 -21.32 -16.50 -2.16
C THR A 106 -20.22 -16.07 -3.14
N LEU A 107 -19.06 -16.74 -3.14
CA LEU A 107 -17.99 -16.44 -4.10
C LEU A 107 -18.41 -16.69 -5.56
N LEU A 108 -19.30 -17.65 -5.84
CA LEU A 108 -19.82 -17.89 -7.19
C LEU A 108 -20.94 -16.90 -7.59
N THR A 109 -21.67 -16.37 -6.62
CA THR A 109 -22.80 -15.47 -6.87
C THR A 109 -22.37 -14.00 -6.92
N ALA A 110 -21.24 -13.66 -6.29
CA ALA A 110 -20.67 -12.32 -6.33
C ALA A 110 -20.40 -11.83 -7.75
N ARG A 111 -20.63 -10.53 -7.97
CA ARG A 111 -20.29 -9.79 -9.20
C ARG A 111 -19.40 -8.58 -8.92
N CYS A 112 -19.23 -8.23 -7.66
CA CYS A 112 -18.30 -7.22 -7.18
C CYS A 112 -16.85 -7.76 -7.12
N PRO A 113 -15.87 -6.90 -6.83
CA PRO A 113 -14.50 -7.35 -6.60
C PRO A 113 -14.40 -8.40 -5.50
N VAL A 114 -13.56 -9.41 -5.74
CA VAL A 114 -13.23 -10.45 -4.76
C VAL A 114 -11.74 -10.35 -4.44
N VAL A 115 -11.45 -10.16 -3.15
CA VAL A 115 -10.08 -10.06 -2.62
C VAL A 115 -9.84 -11.20 -1.64
N LEU A 116 -8.82 -12.00 -1.90
CA LEU A 116 -8.35 -13.06 -1.01
C LEU A 116 -7.05 -12.62 -0.34
N ALA A 117 -7.01 -12.63 0.99
CA ALA A 117 -5.82 -12.37 1.79
C ALA A 117 -5.24 -13.68 2.34
N PRO A 118 -4.22 -14.28 1.68
CA PRO A 118 -3.75 -15.60 2.05
C PRO A 118 -3.08 -15.63 3.43
N ALA A 119 -3.27 -16.73 4.17
CA ALA A 119 -2.47 -17.02 5.35
C ALA A 119 -2.27 -18.53 5.53
N MET A 120 -1.01 -18.97 5.52
CA MET A 120 -0.60 -20.37 5.63
C MET A 120 0.91 -20.46 5.89
N HIS A 121 1.39 -21.66 6.21
CA HIS A 121 2.83 -21.92 6.28
C HIS A 121 3.50 -21.77 4.91
N THR A 122 4.80 -21.45 4.89
CA THR A 122 5.56 -21.18 3.66
C THR A 122 5.53 -22.35 2.69
N GLU A 123 5.64 -23.57 3.20
CA GLU A 123 5.57 -24.79 2.41
C GLU A 123 4.22 -24.94 1.70
N MET A 124 3.12 -24.53 2.36
CA MET A 124 1.79 -24.55 1.75
C MET A 124 1.64 -23.46 0.69
N TRP A 125 2.21 -22.26 0.92
CA TRP A 125 2.17 -21.14 -0.03
C TRP A 125 2.98 -21.45 -1.29
N GLU A 126 4.15 -22.05 -1.14
CA GLU A 126 5.06 -22.39 -2.23
C GLU A 126 4.66 -23.69 -2.95
N HIS A 127 3.78 -24.50 -2.36
CA HIS A 127 3.30 -25.74 -2.96
C HIS A 127 2.70 -25.49 -4.35
N ALA A 128 3.04 -26.36 -5.30
CA ALA A 128 2.65 -26.22 -6.70
C ALA A 128 1.13 -26.10 -6.90
N ALA A 129 0.34 -26.87 -6.13
CA ALA A 129 -1.13 -26.78 -6.17
C ALA A 129 -1.65 -25.41 -5.74
N THR A 130 -1.13 -24.84 -4.65
CA THR A 130 -1.53 -23.51 -4.18
C THR A 130 -1.17 -22.45 -5.20
N ARG A 131 0.06 -22.49 -5.75
CA ARG A 131 0.51 -21.56 -6.78
C ARG A 131 -0.36 -21.64 -8.05
N ALA A 132 -0.74 -22.85 -8.48
CA ALA A 132 -1.64 -23.05 -9.62
C ALA A 132 -3.06 -22.50 -9.35
N ASN A 133 -3.59 -22.70 -8.14
CA ASN A 133 -4.88 -22.16 -7.73
C ASN A 133 -4.88 -20.63 -7.69
N VAL A 134 -3.83 -20.03 -7.13
CA VAL A 134 -3.64 -18.57 -7.09
C VAL A 134 -3.58 -18.00 -8.50
N ALA A 135 -2.79 -18.62 -9.39
CA ALA A 135 -2.72 -18.21 -10.80
C ALA A 135 -4.08 -18.32 -11.50
N THR A 136 -4.82 -19.41 -11.26
CA THR A 136 -6.16 -19.63 -11.80
C THR A 136 -7.13 -18.53 -11.35
N LEU A 137 -7.16 -18.21 -10.05
CA LEU A 137 -8.02 -17.17 -9.49
C LEU A 137 -7.68 -15.78 -10.05
N ARG A 138 -6.39 -15.43 -10.11
CA ARG A 138 -5.92 -14.18 -10.72
C ARG A 138 -6.33 -14.07 -12.19
N SER A 139 -6.21 -15.15 -12.97
CA SER A 139 -6.65 -15.17 -14.38
C SER A 139 -8.15 -14.96 -14.57
N ARG A 140 -8.95 -15.21 -13.52
CA ARG A 140 -10.40 -15.01 -13.49
C ARG A 140 -10.82 -13.67 -12.89
N GLY A 141 -9.85 -12.78 -12.60
CA GLY A 141 -10.11 -11.44 -12.06
C GLY A 141 -10.22 -11.38 -10.53
N THR A 142 -9.99 -12.48 -9.81
CA THR A 142 -9.89 -12.43 -8.34
C THR A 142 -8.55 -11.82 -7.92
N VAL A 143 -8.59 -10.81 -7.04
CA VAL A 143 -7.38 -10.26 -6.44
C VAL A 143 -6.91 -11.21 -5.34
N VAL A 144 -5.77 -11.86 -5.56
CA VAL A 144 -5.11 -12.67 -4.51
C VAL A 144 -3.87 -11.92 -4.05
N LEU A 145 -3.89 -11.44 -2.81
CA LEU A 145 -2.81 -10.64 -2.25
C LEU A 145 -1.53 -11.46 -2.05
N GLU A 146 -0.38 -10.82 -2.21
CA GLU A 146 0.89 -11.36 -1.76
C GLU A 146 0.93 -11.33 -0.22
N PRO A 147 1.22 -12.47 0.44
CA PRO A 147 1.29 -12.52 1.90
C PRO A 147 2.58 -11.85 2.40
N SER A 148 2.57 -11.44 3.67
CA SER A 148 3.77 -10.95 4.35
C SER A 148 4.78 -12.07 4.58
N SER A 149 6.03 -11.67 4.76
CA SER A 149 7.10 -12.51 5.29
C SER A 149 7.33 -12.20 6.76
N GLY A 150 7.73 -13.19 7.55
CA GLY A 150 8.07 -13.00 8.96
C GLY A 150 7.82 -14.24 9.78
N ARG A 151 7.90 -14.10 11.11
CA ARG A 151 7.62 -15.21 12.02
C ARG A 151 6.18 -15.70 11.82
N LEU A 152 6.05 -17.00 11.59
CA LEU A 152 4.77 -17.72 11.50
C LEU A 152 4.40 -18.22 12.90
N THR A 153 3.94 -19.47 13.03
CA THR A 153 3.78 -20.13 14.33
C THR A 153 5.13 -20.68 14.81
N GLY A 154 5.49 -20.46 16.08
CA GLY A 154 6.72 -21.03 16.64
C GLY A 154 8.00 -20.31 16.19
N LYS A 155 9.00 -21.07 15.73
CA LYS A 155 10.33 -20.54 15.34
C LYS A 155 10.44 -20.24 13.84
N ASP A 156 9.52 -20.75 13.03
CA ASP A 156 9.61 -20.66 11.57
C ASP A 156 9.37 -19.24 11.09
N THR A 157 10.14 -18.82 10.09
CA THR A 157 10.08 -17.50 9.46
C THR A 157 10.07 -17.68 7.96
N GLY A 158 9.11 -17.07 7.27
CA GLY A 158 8.99 -17.18 5.83
C GLY A 158 7.76 -16.46 5.29
N LYS A 159 7.55 -16.59 3.98
CA LYS A 159 6.40 -16.02 3.28
C LYS A 159 5.14 -16.83 3.56
N GLY A 160 4.00 -16.17 3.73
CA GLY A 160 2.72 -16.84 4.02
C GLY A 160 1.99 -16.30 5.25
N ARG A 161 2.61 -15.35 5.97
CA ARG A 161 1.98 -14.65 7.07
C ARG A 161 0.87 -13.73 6.53
N LEU A 162 -0.29 -13.71 7.20
CA LEU A 162 -1.34 -12.75 6.87
C LEU A 162 -0.79 -11.31 6.97
N ALA A 163 -1.09 -10.50 5.95
CA ALA A 163 -0.83 -9.06 5.95
C ALA A 163 -1.44 -8.38 7.19
N ASP A 164 -0.92 -7.20 7.52
CA ASP A 164 -1.42 -6.44 8.66
C ASP A 164 -2.90 -6.06 8.47
N PRO A 165 -3.76 -6.15 9.50
CA PRO A 165 -5.16 -5.76 9.40
C PRO A 165 -5.39 -4.34 8.86
N ALA A 166 -4.52 -3.38 9.20
CA ALA A 166 -4.63 -2.02 8.67
C ALA A 166 -4.38 -1.98 7.15
N GLU A 167 -3.41 -2.75 6.66
CA GLU A 167 -3.14 -2.89 5.22
C GLU A 167 -4.33 -3.54 4.49
N LEU A 168 -4.95 -4.57 5.07
CA LEU A 168 -6.13 -5.22 4.47
C LEU A 168 -7.32 -4.27 4.36
N VAL A 169 -7.51 -3.40 5.35
CA VAL A 169 -8.56 -2.36 5.32
C VAL A 169 -8.26 -1.29 4.28
N ASP A 170 -7.01 -0.85 4.15
CA ASP A 170 -6.60 0.11 3.11
C ASP A 170 -6.85 -0.45 1.71
N LEU A 171 -6.52 -1.72 1.48
CA LEU A 171 -6.75 -2.40 0.20
C LEU A 171 -8.25 -2.64 -0.04
N ALA A 172 -9.04 -2.95 0.99
CA ALA A 172 -10.49 -3.06 0.87
C ALA A 172 -11.12 -1.72 0.44
N ARG A 173 -10.69 -0.61 1.05
CA ARG A 173 -11.13 0.74 0.65
C ARG A 173 -10.73 1.07 -0.78
N LEU A 174 -9.50 0.74 -1.19
CA LEU A 174 -9.07 0.89 -2.58
C LEU A 174 -10.00 0.13 -3.53
N MET A 175 -10.34 -1.12 -3.23
CA MET A 175 -11.18 -1.94 -4.12
C MET A 175 -12.65 -1.49 -4.17
N LEU A 176 -13.14 -0.85 -3.11
CA LEU A 176 -14.44 -0.17 -3.11
C LEU A 176 -14.42 1.14 -3.92
N GLU A 177 -13.33 1.91 -3.84
CA GLU A 177 -13.16 3.16 -4.58
C GLU A 177 -12.84 2.93 -6.06
N ARG A 178 -12.06 1.89 -6.37
CA ARG A 178 -11.57 1.58 -7.71
C ARG A 178 -11.41 0.05 -7.90
N PRO A 179 -12.47 -0.65 -8.34
CA PRO A 179 -12.53 -2.11 -8.54
C PRO A 179 -11.42 -2.75 -9.37
N ASP A 180 -10.81 -2.00 -10.28
CA ASP A 180 -9.72 -2.39 -11.16
C ASP A 180 -8.36 -1.86 -10.67
N GLY A 181 -8.25 -1.52 -9.38
CA GLY A 181 -7.08 -0.81 -8.83
C GLY A 181 -5.86 -1.66 -8.50
N LEU A 182 -5.95 -2.99 -8.67
CA LEU A 182 -4.84 -3.91 -8.40
C LEU A 182 -4.58 -4.86 -9.58
N PRO A 183 -4.36 -4.35 -10.81
CA PRO A 183 -4.01 -5.20 -11.94
C PRO A 183 -2.60 -5.79 -11.74
N ARG A 184 -2.35 -7.00 -12.24
CA ARG A 184 -1.04 -7.67 -12.15
C ARG A 184 -0.07 -7.23 -13.26
N ASP A 185 0.00 -5.94 -13.53
CA ASP A 185 0.70 -5.35 -14.68
C ASP A 185 2.10 -4.80 -14.35
N LEU A 186 2.54 -4.94 -13.10
CA LEU A 186 3.93 -4.68 -12.69
C LEU A 186 4.74 -5.97 -12.52
N GLU A 187 4.18 -7.13 -12.91
CA GLU A 187 4.90 -8.40 -12.90
C GLU A 187 6.21 -8.32 -13.70
N GLY A 188 7.30 -8.82 -13.10
CA GLY A 188 8.62 -8.82 -13.72
C GLY A 188 9.41 -7.51 -13.56
N LEU A 189 8.81 -6.45 -12.99
CA LEU A 189 9.52 -5.20 -12.73
C LEU A 189 10.13 -5.16 -11.33
N HIS A 190 11.31 -4.55 -11.21
CA HIS A 190 11.88 -4.12 -9.95
C HIS A 190 11.59 -2.64 -9.69
N VAL A 191 10.92 -2.37 -8.56
CA VAL A 191 10.49 -1.04 -8.15
C VAL A 191 11.20 -0.65 -6.86
N VAL A 192 11.77 0.55 -6.83
CA VAL A 192 12.33 1.17 -5.62
C VAL A 192 11.46 2.34 -5.21
N VAL A 193 11.05 2.39 -3.94
CA VAL A 193 10.28 3.50 -3.38
C VAL A 193 11.00 4.07 -2.18
N SER A 194 11.13 5.39 -2.07
CA SER A 194 11.54 6.04 -0.82
C SER A 194 10.34 6.56 -0.05
N ALA A 195 10.37 6.46 1.28
CA ALA A 195 9.27 6.92 2.14
C ALA A 195 9.75 7.51 3.47
N GLY A 196 8.88 8.26 4.13
CA GLY A 196 9.16 8.88 5.43
C GLY A 196 9.80 10.25 5.34
N GLY A 197 10.19 10.81 6.48
CA GLY A 197 10.95 12.06 6.58
C GLY A 197 12.33 11.79 7.17
N THR A 198 13.36 12.43 6.63
CA THR A 198 14.71 12.30 7.17
C THR A 198 14.85 13.09 8.48
N ARG A 199 15.75 12.64 9.35
CA ARG A 199 16.08 13.31 10.62
C ARG A 199 17.57 13.60 10.64
N GLU A 200 17.91 14.87 10.51
CA GLU A 200 19.30 15.35 10.51
C GLU A 200 19.74 15.65 11.95
N PRO A 201 20.63 14.85 12.55
CA PRO A 201 20.96 14.97 13.97
C PRO A 201 21.72 16.27 14.27
N LEU A 202 21.31 16.96 15.33
CA LEU A 202 22.10 18.06 15.94
C LEU A 202 23.02 17.49 17.03
N ASP A 203 22.47 16.57 17.82
CA ASP A 203 23.12 15.84 18.89
C ASP A 203 22.44 14.45 19.02
N PRO A 204 22.86 13.57 19.95
CA PRO A 204 22.26 12.23 20.08
C PRO A 204 20.78 12.20 20.50
N VAL A 205 20.17 13.35 20.83
CA VAL A 205 18.80 13.47 21.34
C VAL A 205 17.91 14.30 20.42
N ARG A 206 18.48 15.27 19.70
CA ARG A 206 17.74 16.28 18.91
C ARG A 206 18.10 16.19 17.43
N TYR A 207 17.12 16.45 16.59
CA TYR A 207 17.27 16.45 15.13
C TYR A 207 16.44 17.55 14.47
N LEU A 208 16.83 17.93 13.25
CA LEU A 208 16.03 18.68 12.29
C LEU A 208 15.30 17.68 11.39
N GLY A 209 14.03 17.89 11.10
CA GLY A 209 13.29 16.97 10.24
C GLY A 209 11.96 17.52 9.75
N ASN A 210 11.31 16.75 8.88
CA ASN A 210 10.09 17.13 8.19
C ASN A 210 8.87 16.42 8.79
N ARG A 211 7.68 17.01 8.62
CA ARG A 211 6.39 16.44 9.07
C ARG A 211 5.84 15.40 8.09
N SER A 212 6.65 14.40 7.74
CA SER A 212 6.20 13.30 6.88
C SER A 212 5.71 12.13 7.72
N SER A 213 4.48 11.68 7.44
CA SER A 213 3.97 10.44 8.04
C SER A 213 4.56 9.19 7.40
N GLY A 214 5.09 9.29 6.17
CA GLY A 214 5.53 8.14 5.36
C GLY A 214 4.40 7.34 4.70
N LYS A 215 3.13 7.59 5.06
CA LYS A 215 1.97 6.84 4.57
C LYS A 215 1.86 6.77 3.04
N GLN A 216 2.20 7.86 2.32
CA GLN A 216 2.10 7.87 0.85
C GLN A 216 3.12 6.95 0.18
N GLY A 217 4.38 6.96 0.63
CA GLY A 217 5.42 6.06 0.13
C GLY A 217 5.13 4.60 0.47
N TYR A 218 4.60 4.33 1.66
CA TYR A 218 4.14 2.98 2.03
C TYR A 218 2.96 2.50 1.17
N ALA A 219 2.00 3.38 0.85
CA ALA A 219 0.91 3.05 -0.05
C ALA A 219 1.40 2.75 -1.47
N LEU A 220 2.37 3.52 -1.99
CA LEU A 220 3.02 3.25 -3.28
C LEU A 220 3.70 1.88 -3.29
N ALA A 221 4.54 1.58 -2.31
CA ALA A 221 5.25 0.32 -2.20
C ALA A 221 4.27 -0.88 -2.08
N ARG A 222 3.23 -0.74 -1.24
CA ARG A 222 2.19 -1.75 -1.07
C ARG A 222 1.46 -2.03 -2.37
N VAL A 223 0.93 -0.99 -3.04
CA VAL A 223 0.18 -1.17 -4.29
C VAL A 223 1.08 -1.79 -5.35
N ALA A 224 2.36 -1.38 -5.44
CA ALA A 224 3.29 -2.00 -6.38
C ALA A 224 3.49 -3.50 -6.15
N ALA A 225 3.69 -3.91 -4.89
CA ALA A 225 3.85 -5.31 -4.52
C ALA A 225 2.59 -6.12 -4.86
N GLN A 226 1.40 -5.58 -4.55
CA GLN A 226 0.13 -6.24 -4.85
C GLN A 226 -0.19 -6.28 -6.36
N ARG A 227 0.34 -5.35 -7.17
CA ARG A 227 0.34 -5.39 -8.64
C ARG A 227 1.43 -6.29 -9.24
N GLY A 228 2.23 -6.96 -8.40
CA GLY A 228 3.17 -8.02 -8.82
C GLY A 228 4.63 -7.60 -8.98
N ALA A 229 5.00 -6.37 -8.63
CA ALA A 229 6.39 -5.93 -8.67
C ALA A 229 7.25 -6.62 -7.59
N ARG A 230 8.55 -6.77 -7.85
CA ARG A 230 9.55 -6.88 -6.78
C ARG A 230 9.79 -5.48 -6.23
N VAL A 231 9.59 -5.27 -4.94
CA VAL A 231 9.64 -3.92 -4.35
C VAL A 231 10.71 -3.81 -3.27
N THR A 232 11.59 -2.83 -3.43
CA THR A 232 12.49 -2.36 -2.35
C THR A 232 11.96 -1.03 -1.82
N LEU A 233 11.67 -0.95 -0.53
CA LEU A 233 11.26 0.27 0.16
C LEU A 233 12.40 0.79 1.01
N VAL A 234 12.94 1.96 0.67
CA VAL A 234 13.93 2.66 1.49
C VAL A 234 13.19 3.65 2.40
N ALA A 235 12.99 3.25 3.65
CA ALA A 235 12.18 3.98 4.62
C ALA A 235 13.04 4.80 5.59
N ALA A 236 12.83 6.11 5.56
CA ALA A 236 13.22 7.01 6.62
C ALA A 236 12.21 6.98 7.78
N HIS A 237 12.19 8.02 8.61
CA HIS A 237 11.30 8.03 9.77
C HIS A 237 9.84 8.19 9.34
N THR A 238 9.00 7.29 9.82
CA THR A 238 7.55 7.30 9.58
C THR A 238 6.79 7.41 10.91
N VAL A 239 5.47 7.62 10.83
CA VAL A 239 4.61 7.18 11.94
C VAL A 239 4.69 5.64 12.02
N ALA A 240 4.31 5.02 13.13
CA ALA A 240 4.44 3.56 13.31
C ALA A 240 3.52 2.79 12.34
N ILE A 241 3.96 2.66 11.09
CA ILE A 241 3.28 1.95 10.00
C ILE A 241 3.90 0.56 9.91
N PRO A 242 3.11 -0.51 9.96
CA PRO A 242 3.61 -1.87 9.73
C PRO A 242 4.25 -2.03 8.35
N ASP A 243 5.25 -2.89 8.27
CA ASP A 243 5.93 -3.21 7.02
C ASP A 243 4.93 -3.79 6.00
N PRO A 244 4.86 -3.25 4.76
CA PRO A 244 3.91 -3.74 3.78
C PRO A 244 4.19 -5.19 3.39
N ALA A 245 3.12 -5.95 3.13
CA ALA A 245 3.27 -7.32 2.62
C ALA A 245 3.96 -7.34 1.25
N GLY A 246 4.92 -8.25 1.07
CA GLY A 246 5.62 -8.45 -0.21
C GLY A 246 6.68 -7.39 -0.55
N VAL A 247 7.17 -6.62 0.43
CA VAL A 247 8.17 -5.56 0.25
C VAL A 247 9.45 -5.87 1.03
N ASP A 248 10.61 -5.65 0.41
CA ASP A 248 11.92 -5.67 1.06
C ASP A 248 12.23 -4.28 1.65
N LEU A 249 12.42 -4.19 2.96
CA LEU A 249 12.56 -2.92 3.68
C LEU A 249 14.03 -2.61 4.01
N VAL A 250 14.47 -1.39 3.68
CA VAL A 250 15.77 -0.83 4.06
C VAL A 250 15.54 0.43 4.88
N HIS A 251 16.08 0.48 6.10
CA HIS A 251 15.95 1.66 6.95
C HIS A 251 17.07 2.68 6.71
N ALA A 252 16.72 3.97 6.66
CA ALA A 252 17.65 5.06 6.44
C ALA A 252 17.21 6.34 7.19
N GLY A 253 17.87 6.71 8.29
CA GLY A 253 17.43 7.80 9.16
C GLY A 253 17.70 9.20 8.61
N THR A 254 18.88 9.42 8.01
CA THR A 254 19.32 10.72 7.48
C THR A 254 19.17 10.83 5.97
N ALA A 255 19.27 12.04 5.41
CA ALA A 255 19.28 12.24 3.96
C ALA A 255 20.46 11.54 3.27
N GLU A 256 21.63 11.43 3.91
CA GLU A 256 22.78 10.73 3.32
C GLU A 256 22.59 9.20 3.32
N GLU A 257 22.06 8.64 4.41
CA GLU A 257 21.70 7.21 4.46
C GLU A 257 20.63 6.88 3.42
N LEU A 258 19.61 7.75 3.30
CA LEU A 258 18.54 7.57 2.32
C LEU A 258 19.10 7.63 0.91
N ARG A 259 20.02 8.57 0.64
CA ARG A 259 20.73 8.66 -0.63
C ARG A 259 21.48 7.37 -0.95
N SER A 260 22.27 6.84 -0.01
CA SER A 260 23.00 5.59 -0.23
C SER A 260 22.05 4.44 -0.55
N GLY A 261 21.06 4.20 0.33
CA GLY A 261 20.13 3.08 0.16
C GLY A 261 19.33 3.16 -1.13
N VAL A 262 18.89 4.36 -1.53
CA VAL A 262 18.16 4.54 -2.80
C VAL A 262 19.08 4.35 -4.01
N LEU A 263 20.29 4.91 -4.02
CA LEU A 263 21.21 4.76 -5.15
C LEU A 263 21.67 3.31 -5.33
N ASP A 264 21.91 2.60 -4.23
CA ASP A 264 22.31 1.19 -4.24
C ASP A 264 21.18 0.32 -4.79
N ALA A 265 19.94 0.52 -4.32
CA ALA A 265 18.77 -0.21 -4.81
C ALA A 265 18.36 0.18 -6.23
N ALA A 266 18.62 1.42 -6.66
CA ALA A 266 18.26 1.91 -8.00
C ALA A 266 19.15 1.34 -9.11
N ALA A 267 20.29 0.71 -8.78
CA ALA A 267 21.24 0.21 -9.77
C ALA A 267 20.65 -0.85 -10.72
N ASP A 268 19.73 -1.68 -10.22
CA ASP A 268 19.03 -2.73 -10.97
C ASP A 268 17.50 -2.53 -11.01
N ALA A 269 17.02 -1.30 -10.74
CA ALA A 269 15.61 -0.98 -10.71
C ALA A 269 15.07 -0.53 -12.06
N ASP A 270 13.88 -1.01 -12.42
CA ASP A 270 13.13 -0.53 -13.58
C ASP A 270 12.47 0.82 -13.29
N VAL A 271 12.01 1.02 -12.06
CA VAL A 271 11.28 2.21 -11.63
C VAL A 271 11.77 2.67 -10.26
N VAL A 272 12.00 3.98 -10.12
CA VAL A 272 12.35 4.62 -8.84
C VAL A 272 11.33 5.70 -8.52
N VAL A 273 10.70 5.63 -7.34
CA VAL A 273 9.72 6.60 -6.86
C VAL A 273 10.25 7.31 -5.62
N MET A 274 10.56 8.60 -5.78
CA MET A 274 11.08 9.45 -4.71
C MET A 274 9.94 10.13 -3.93
N ALA A 275 9.31 9.41 -3.00
CA ALA A 275 8.20 9.89 -2.19
C ALA A 275 8.59 10.28 -0.75
N ALA A 276 9.86 10.09 -0.35
CA ALA A 276 10.36 10.57 0.94
C ALA A 276 10.45 12.11 0.99
N ALA A 277 10.14 12.67 2.17
CA ALA A 277 10.37 14.08 2.48
C ALA A 277 11.80 14.25 2.98
N VAL A 278 12.72 14.47 2.05
CA VAL A 278 14.14 14.69 2.34
C VAL A 278 14.35 16.10 2.88
N ALA A 279 15.07 16.25 3.98
CA ALA A 279 15.44 17.56 4.51
C ALA A 279 16.41 18.27 3.55
N ASP A 280 16.08 19.49 3.12
CA ASP A 280 16.90 20.28 2.20
C ASP A 280 18.24 20.71 2.82
N PHE A 281 18.28 20.80 4.15
CA PHE A 281 19.43 21.25 4.92
C PHE A 281 19.74 20.30 6.07
N ARG A 282 21.01 20.28 6.47
CA ARG A 282 21.52 19.55 7.64
C ARG A 282 22.45 20.43 8.48
N PRO A 283 22.64 20.13 9.77
CA PRO A 283 23.69 20.77 10.57
C PRO A 283 25.07 20.60 9.93
N THR A 284 25.87 21.66 9.96
CA THR A 284 27.28 21.64 9.49
C THR A 284 28.17 20.79 10.39
N GLN A 285 27.84 20.72 11.68
CA GLN A 285 28.51 19.90 12.67
C GLN A 285 27.45 19.18 13.51
N VAL A 286 27.71 17.91 13.81
CA VAL A 286 26.92 17.12 14.76
C VAL A 286 27.73 17.04 16.05
N THR A 287 27.09 17.37 17.17
CA THR A 287 27.73 17.31 18.48
C THR A 287 27.61 15.91 19.05
N GLU A 288 28.70 15.34 19.60
CA GLU A 288 28.68 13.99 20.19
C GLU A 288 27.92 13.91 21.51
N HIS A 289 27.65 15.07 22.12
CA HIS A 289 27.00 15.18 23.42
C HIS A 289 25.73 16.02 23.31
N LYS A 290 24.74 15.67 24.12
CA LYS A 290 23.50 16.42 24.24
C LYS A 290 23.81 17.89 24.56
N ILE A 291 23.34 18.80 23.70
CA ILE A 291 23.47 20.24 23.92
C ILE A 291 22.76 20.56 25.25
N LYS A 292 23.54 21.06 26.22
CA LYS A 292 23.07 21.33 27.59
C LYS A 292 22.26 22.62 27.60
N LYS A 293 21.24 22.67 28.47
CA LYS A 293 20.55 23.92 28.77
C LYS A 293 21.47 24.78 29.63
N THR A 294 21.71 26.00 29.18
CA THR A 294 22.47 27.05 29.90
C THR A 294 21.55 28.18 30.32
N ASP A 295 22.06 29.11 31.12
CA ASP A 295 21.33 30.32 31.53
C ASP A 295 21.24 31.38 30.42
N HIS A 296 21.93 31.14 29.30
CA HIS A 296 21.87 31.94 28.07
C HIS A 296 21.22 31.14 26.94
N ASP A 297 20.68 31.87 25.96
CA ASP A 297 20.15 31.30 24.73
C ASP A 297 21.24 30.49 23.98
N PRO A 298 20.84 29.40 23.30
CA PRO A 298 21.80 28.57 22.57
C PRO A 298 22.38 29.30 21.36
N ASP A 299 23.60 28.93 20.98
CA ASP A 299 24.21 29.40 19.74
C ASP A 299 23.36 29.01 18.51
N PRO A 300 23.32 29.85 17.46
CA PRO A 300 22.64 29.52 16.22
C PRO A 300 23.18 28.22 15.58
N VAL A 301 22.27 27.39 15.09
CA VAL A 301 22.64 26.15 14.38
C VAL A 301 23.03 26.50 12.94
N ALA A 302 24.31 26.36 12.60
CA ALA A 302 24.80 26.56 11.24
C ALA A 302 24.41 25.38 10.34
N LEU A 303 23.75 25.67 9.21
CA LEU A 303 23.23 24.66 8.27
C LEU A 303 24.00 24.65 6.94
N THR A 304 24.09 23.47 6.34
CA THR A 304 24.57 23.25 4.96
C THR A 304 23.52 22.47 4.16
N ARG A 305 23.62 22.49 2.83
CA ARG A 305 22.67 21.81 1.95
C ARG A 305 22.90 20.30 1.96
N ASN A 306 21.79 19.55 1.96
CA ASN A 306 21.81 18.12 1.68
C ASN A 306 21.91 17.83 0.18
N PRO A 307 22.30 16.60 -0.20
CA PRO A 307 22.35 16.20 -1.61
C PRO A 307 20.96 16.11 -2.22
N ASP A 308 20.84 16.48 -3.49
CA ASP A 308 19.63 16.36 -4.27
C ASP A 308 19.51 14.95 -4.88
N ILE A 309 18.98 14.01 -4.10
CA ILE A 309 18.92 12.58 -4.46
C ILE A 309 18.19 12.37 -5.79
N LEU A 310 17.10 13.10 -6.03
CA LEU A 310 16.34 12.99 -7.27
C LEU A 310 17.17 13.45 -8.49
N ALA A 311 17.87 14.57 -8.38
CA ALA A 311 18.73 15.04 -9.46
C ALA A 311 19.90 14.08 -9.72
N GLU A 312 20.47 13.49 -8.66
CA GLU A 312 21.54 12.51 -8.80
C GLU A 312 21.06 11.21 -9.48
N LEU A 313 19.87 10.72 -9.12
CA LEU A 313 19.24 9.58 -9.80
C LEU A 313 19.03 9.86 -11.29
N VAL A 314 18.53 11.05 -11.63
CA VAL A 314 18.35 11.45 -13.03
C VAL A 314 19.69 11.52 -13.77
N ALA A 315 20.75 12.06 -13.14
CA ALA A 315 22.08 12.13 -13.74
C ALA A 315 22.72 10.74 -13.95
N LYS A 316 22.41 9.76 -13.08
CA LYS A 316 22.92 8.38 -13.13
C LYS A 316 21.96 7.39 -13.80
N ARG A 317 20.88 7.88 -14.40
CA ARG A 317 19.76 7.06 -14.90
C ARG A 317 20.25 5.99 -15.89
N ALA A 318 19.85 4.75 -15.64
CA ALA A 318 20.05 3.65 -16.59
C ALA A 318 19.06 3.74 -17.77
N ALA A 319 19.45 3.21 -18.93
CA ALA A 319 18.58 3.18 -20.09
C ALA A 319 17.29 2.39 -19.78
N GLY A 320 16.12 2.98 -20.08
CA GLY A 320 14.82 2.36 -19.82
C GLY A 320 14.32 2.46 -18.36
N GLN A 321 15.09 3.08 -17.46
CA GLN A 321 14.64 3.34 -16.08
C GLN A 321 13.66 4.50 -16.05
N THR A 322 12.57 4.34 -15.30
CA THR A 322 11.56 5.38 -15.06
C THR A 322 11.74 6.00 -13.68
N ILE A 323 11.83 7.33 -13.59
CA ILE A 323 12.02 8.06 -12.33
C ILE A 323 10.81 8.95 -12.08
N VAL A 324 10.18 8.75 -10.92
CA VAL A 324 9.02 9.52 -10.44
C VAL A 324 9.43 10.37 -9.25
N GLY A 325 9.24 11.69 -9.35
CA GLY A 325 9.42 12.62 -8.24
C GLY A 325 8.12 12.90 -7.50
N PHE A 326 8.23 13.35 -6.25
CA PHE A 326 7.13 13.99 -5.51
C PHE A 326 7.49 15.44 -5.18
N ALA A 327 6.49 16.31 -5.26
CA ALA A 327 6.58 17.70 -4.87
C ALA A 327 5.39 18.09 -4.00
N ALA A 328 5.69 18.78 -2.91
CA ALA A 328 4.73 19.59 -2.19
C ALA A 328 4.88 21.02 -2.70
N GLU A 329 3.80 21.61 -3.20
CA GLU A 329 3.79 22.97 -3.74
C GLU A 329 2.65 23.79 -3.12
N THR A 330 2.95 25.06 -2.85
CA THR A 330 1.99 26.11 -2.54
C THR A 330 1.88 27.03 -3.75
N GLY A 331 0.70 27.57 -4.05
CA GLY A 331 0.63 28.74 -4.93
C GLY A 331 1.28 29.96 -4.25
N ASP A 332 1.82 30.88 -5.03
CA ASP A 332 2.35 32.14 -4.52
C ASP A 332 2.10 33.31 -5.50
N ALA A 333 2.69 34.47 -5.24
CA ALA A 333 2.53 35.65 -6.07
C ALA A 333 3.11 35.49 -7.49
N SER A 334 3.96 34.50 -7.72
CA SER A 334 4.67 34.27 -8.98
C SER A 334 4.10 33.13 -9.83
N GLY A 335 3.19 32.32 -9.27
CA GLY A 335 2.54 31.25 -10.00
C GLY A 335 1.62 30.39 -9.14
N ASP A 336 0.75 29.64 -9.82
CA ASP A 336 -0.04 28.60 -9.17
C ASP A 336 0.78 27.30 -8.97
N VAL A 337 0.15 26.33 -8.30
CA VAL A 337 0.75 25.01 -8.01
C VAL A 337 1.24 24.30 -9.28
N LEU A 338 0.53 24.44 -10.40
CA LEU A 338 0.88 23.78 -11.67
C LEU A 338 2.11 24.43 -12.30
N THR A 339 2.15 25.76 -12.28
CA THR A 339 3.26 26.56 -12.79
C THR A 339 4.56 26.17 -12.10
N HIS A 340 4.56 26.10 -10.76
CA HIS A 340 5.70 25.66 -9.98
C HIS A 340 6.04 24.19 -10.20
N GLY A 341 5.02 23.33 -10.28
CA GLY A 341 5.16 21.91 -10.60
C GLY A 341 5.88 21.67 -11.93
N ARG A 342 5.45 22.34 -13.02
CA ARG A 342 6.07 22.25 -14.35
C ARG A 342 7.54 22.70 -14.31
N ALA A 343 7.81 23.84 -13.68
CA ALA A 343 9.18 24.35 -13.56
C ALA A 343 10.08 23.39 -12.77
N LYS A 344 9.55 22.77 -11.70
CA LYS A 344 10.26 21.76 -10.91
C LYS A 344 10.50 20.48 -11.71
N LEU A 345 9.52 19.99 -12.47
CA LEU A 345 9.65 18.83 -13.35
C LEU A 345 10.78 19.06 -14.37
N ALA A 346 10.74 20.18 -15.10
CA ALA A 346 11.75 20.53 -16.09
C ALA A 346 13.16 20.66 -15.48
N ARG A 347 13.28 21.28 -14.29
CA ARG A 347 14.56 21.44 -13.59
C ARG A 347 15.13 20.11 -13.08
N LYS A 348 14.27 19.23 -12.54
CA LYS A 348 14.70 17.95 -11.95
C LYS A 348 14.96 16.88 -13.02
N GLY A 349 14.26 16.94 -14.15
CA GLY A 349 14.40 16.02 -15.26
C GLY A 349 13.87 14.61 -14.98
N CYS A 350 12.96 14.44 -14.02
CA CYS A 350 12.25 13.16 -13.81
C CYS A 350 11.19 12.92 -14.89
N ASP A 351 10.71 11.69 -15.05
CA ASP A 351 9.74 11.34 -16.09
C ASP A 351 8.31 11.70 -15.71
N LEU A 352 8.01 11.53 -14.43
CA LEU A 352 6.73 11.90 -13.81
C LEU A 352 7.00 12.70 -12.54
N LEU A 353 6.16 13.70 -12.27
CA LEU A 353 6.14 14.43 -11.01
C LEU A 353 4.74 14.44 -10.43
N VAL A 354 4.59 13.89 -9.23
CA VAL A 354 3.36 14.01 -8.44
C VAL A 354 3.44 15.29 -7.62
N VAL A 355 2.53 16.22 -7.88
CA VAL A 355 2.44 17.52 -7.21
C VAL A 355 1.24 17.54 -6.28
N ASN A 356 1.49 17.62 -4.98
CA ASN A 356 0.45 17.81 -3.98
C ASN A 356 0.35 19.30 -3.63
N ALA A 357 -0.85 19.86 -3.74
CA ALA A 357 -1.13 21.20 -3.25
C ALA A 357 -1.15 21.18 -1.72
N VAL A 358 -0.15 21.77 -1.07
CA VAL A 358 -0.03 21.84 0.40
C VAL A 358 -0.40 23.25 0.86
N GLY A 359 -1.16 23.37 1.96
CA GLY A 359 -1.69 24.65 2.47
C GLY A 359 -3.13 24.50 3.01
N ASP A 360 -3.52 25.32 3.99
CA ASP A 360 -4.86 25.31 4.63
C ASP A 360 -5.38 23.92 5.07
N GLY A 361 -4.55 23.14 5.78
CA GLY A 361 -4.94 21.83 6.32
C GLY A 361 -4.97 20.68 5.30
N LYS A 362 -4.38 20.86 4.11
CA LYS A 362 -4.35 19.85 3.04
C LYS A 362 -2.97 19.16 2.91
N ALA A 363 -2.99 17.90 2.47
CA ALA A 363 -1.87 17.05 2.02
C ALA A 363 -0.83 16.55 3.05
N PHE A 364 -0.56 17.24 4.16
CA PHE A 364 0.26 16.68 5.26
C PHE A 364 -0.62 16.12 6.40
N GLU A 365 -0.27 14.92 6.89
CA GLU A 365 -0.95 14.22 8.00
C GLU A 365 -2.45 13.88 7.78
N VAL A 366 -2.98 14.09 6.57
CA VAL A 366 -4.35 13.70 6.18
C VAL A 366 -4.42 12.26 5.64
N GLU A 367 -5.60 11.63 5.74
CA GLU A 367 -5.89 10.28 5.22
C GLU A 367 -6.10 10.27 3.70
N ASP A 368 -6.81 11.27 3.18
CA ASP A 368 -7.12 11.40 1.75
C ASP A 368 -6.23 12.47 1.11
N ASN A 369 -5.88 12.28 -0.16
CA ASN A 369 -4.98 13.18 -0.88
C ASN A 369 -5.55 13.50 -2.28
N ALA A 370 -5.26 14.71 -2.75
CA ALA A 370 -5.54 15.17 -4.09
C ALA A 370 -4.29 15.88 -4.60
N GLY A 371 -4.08 15.88 -5.90
CA GLY A 371 -2.87 16.45 -6.47
C GLY A 371 -2.91 16.37 -7.98
N TRP A 372 -1.78 16.62 -8.62
CA TRP A 372 -1.62 16.61 -10.06
C TRP A 372 -0.47 15.70 -10.44
N LEU A 373 -0.65 14.93 -11.50
CA LEU A 373 0.41 14.16 -12.12
C LEU A 373 0.87 14.87 -13.37
N LEU A 374 2.14 15.23 -13.41
CA LEU A 374 2.79 15.89 -14.55
C LEU A 374 3.77 14.92 -15.19
N ALA A 375 3.79 14.86 -16.52
CA ALA A 375 4.70 14.02 -17.30
C ALA A 375 5.65 14.85 -18.14
N ALA A 376 6.84 14.30 -18.40
CA ALA A 376 7.89 14.97 -19.17
C ALA A 376 7.50 15.24 -20.65
N ASP A 377 6.51 14.54 -21.18
CA ASP A 377 5.93 14.79 -22.52
C ASP A 377 4.93 15.95 -22.54
N GLY A 378 4.71 16.61 -21.40
CA GLY A 378 3.77 17.72 -21.23
C GLY A 378 2.35 17.28 -20.87
N ALA A 379 2.08 15.97 -20.71
CA ALA A 379 0.78 15.52 -20.24
C ALA A 379 0.57 15.89 -18.76
N GLU A 380 -0.66 16.30 -18.44
CA GLU A 380 -1.06 16.70 -17.10
C GLU A 380 -2.40 16.07 -16.75
N ARG A 381 -2.49 15.49 -15.56
CA ARG A 381 -3.70 14.80 -15.13
C ARG A 381 -4.04 15.18 -13.69
N PRO A 382 -5.29 15.57 -13.40
CA PRO A 382 -5.72 15.73 -12.04
C PRO A 382 -5.83 14.37 -11.34
N ILE A 383 -5.37 14.31 -10.09
CA ILE A 383 -5.61 13.21 -9.16
C ILE A 383 -6.73 13.67 -8.24
N GLU A 384 -7.89 13.03 -8.38
CA GLU A 384 -9.04 13.30 -7.54
C GLU A 384 -8.77 12.98 -6.07
N LEU A 385 -9.51 13.64 -5.18
CA LEU A 385 -9.45 13.35 -3.75
C LEU A 385 -9.87 11.88 -3.51
N GLY A 386 -9.01 11.15 -2.84
CA GLY A 386 -9.30 9.78 -2.41
C GLY A 386 -8.21 9.24 -1.49
N SER A 387 -8.30 7.95 -1.18
CA SER A 387 -7.32 7.29 -0.33
C SER A 387 -5.90 7.37 -0.92
N LYS A 388 -4.88 7.28 -0.08
CA LYS A 388 -3.47 7.22 -0.54
C LYS A 388 -3.20 6.02 -1.44
N ALA A 389 -3.94 4.94 -1.26
CA ALA A 389 -3.89 3.75 -2.11
C ALA A 389 -4.47 4.04 -3.51
N ARG A 390 -5.56 4.82 -3.60
CA ARG A 390 -6.09 5.29 -4.89
C ARG A 390 -5.06 6.14 -5.62
N LEU A 391 -4.47 7.13 -4.94
CA LEU A 391 -3.39 7.95 -5.53
C LEU A 391 -2.21 7.10 -6.00
N ALA A 392 -1.78 6.15 -5.17
CA ALA A 392 -0.70 5.23 -5.54
C ALA A 392 -1.02 4.47 -6.82
N THR A 393 -2.27 4.05 -6.99
CA THR A 393 -2.71 3.33 -8.19
C THR A 393 -2.68 4.22 -9.43
N GLU A 394 -3.13 5.49 -9.34
CA GLU A 394 -3.01 6.46 -10.45
C GLU A 394 -1.55 6.68 -10.89
N VAL A 395 -0.64 6.74 -9.92
CA VAL A 395 0.80 6.87 -10.20
C VAL A 395 1.31 5.64 -10.96
N TRP A 396 0.96 4.43 -10.50
CA TRP A 396 1.39 3.20 -11.15
C TRP A 396 0.80 3.02 -12.55
N ASP A 397 -0.45 3.43 -12.78
CA ASP A 397 -1.06 3.40 -14.12
C ASP A 397 -0.32 4.30 -15.10
N ALA A 398 0.09 5.49 -14.65
CA ALA A 398 0.89 6.38 -15.46
C ALA A 398 2.31 5.84 -15.74
N VAL A 399 2.93 5.20 -14.74
CA VAL A 399 4.22 4.50 -14.92
C VAL A 399 4.09 3.41 -15.98
N VAL A 400 3.06 2.55 -15.89
CA VAL A 400 2.82 1.47 -16.86
C VAL A 400 2.58 2.04 -18.27
N ALA A 401 1.72 3.06 -18.38
CA ALA A 401 1.44 3.71 -19.65
C ALA A 401 2.71 4.28 -20.31
N LEU A 402 3.55 4.97 -19.54
CA LEU A 402 4.80 5.54 -20.03
C LEU A 402 5.77 4.45 -20.53
N ARG A 403 5.93 3.36 -19.76
CA ARG A 403 6.83 2.25 -20.12
C ARG A 403 6.36 1.51 -21.37
N ASN A 404 5.05 1.31 -21.53
CA ASN A 404 4.48 0.68 -22.73
C ASN A 404 4.68 1.54 -23.99
N HIS A 405 4.52 2.87 -23.88
CA HIS A 405 4.79 3.78 -25.01
C HIS A 405 6.27 3.79 -25.43
N GLY A 406 7.19 3.76 -24.46
CA GLY A 406 8.63 3.68 -24.73
C GLY A 406 9.06 2.36 -25.39
N ALA A 407 8.40 1.24 -25.08
CA ALA A 407 8.68 -0.05 -25.72
C ALA A 407 8.25 -0.10 -27.20
N THR A 408 7.24 0.70 -27.58
CA THR A 408 6.71 0.72 -28.95
C THR A 408 7.52 1.61 -29.89
N SER A 409 8.27 2.58 -29.36
CA SER A 409 9.09 3.53 -30.15
C SER A 409 10.53 3.06 -30.40
N VAL A 410 10.93 1.90 -29.83
CA VAL A 410 12.25 1.28 -30.00
C VAL A 410 12.22 0.02 -30.90
N ARG A 411 11.04 -0.35 -31.41
CA ARG A 411 10.86 -1.38 -32.44
C ARG A 411 10.58 -0.72 -33.78
#